data_AF-A0A965P939-F1
#
_entry.id   AF-A0A965P939-F1
#
_cell.length_a   1.000
_cell.length_b   1.000
_cell.length_c   1.000
_cell.angle_alpha   90.00
_cell.angle_beta   90.00
_cell.angle_gamma   90.00
#
_symmetry.space_group_name_H-M   'P 1'
#
loop_
_entity.id
_entity.type
_entity.pdbx_description
1 polymer ?
#
loop_
_entity_poly.entity_id
_entity_poly.type
_entity_poly.pdbx_seq_one_letter_code
_entity_poly.pdbx_strand_id
1 'polypeptide(L)'
;MVEEVKIKQNQTVAKFLDLSQRLFSLFLANALPAITTGAVIGISVAKSAIMAGAMAVIAVVQKLAQASVDGELTSEEIKEAFSGAKKK
;
A
#
# COMPACT_ATOMS: atom_id res chain seq x y z
N MET A 1 22.10 26.60 3.35
CA MET A 1 22.89 25.38 3.56
C MET A 1 21.92 24.34 4.06
N VAL A 2 21.29 23.61 3.14
CA VAL A 2 20.32 22.57 3.51
C VAL A 2 21.15 21.37 3.87
N GLU A 3 21.14 21.01 5.14
CA GLU A 3 21.87 19.88 5.70
C GLU A 3 21.57 18.65 4.84
N GLU A 4 22.58 18.23 4.06
CA GLU A 4 22.58 16.95 3.39
C GLU A 4 22.52 15.91 4.50
N VAL A 5 21.31 15.44 4.79
CA VAL A 5 21.12 14.24 5.60
C VAL A 5 21.75 13.11 4.78
N LYS A 6 23.05 12.89 4.99
CA LYS A 6 23.80 11.70 4.63
C LYS A 6 23.17 10.55 5.42
N ILE A 7 21.99 10.12 5.00
CA ILE A 7 21.48 8.81 5.33
C ILE A 7 22.49 7.87 4.70
N LYS A 8 23.37 7.31 5.51
CA LYS A 8 24.19 6.16 5.16
C LYS A 8 23.21 5.15 4.55
N GLN A 9 23.24 5.06 3.22
CA GLN A 9 22.16 4.54 2.40
C GLN A 9 22.13 3.02 2.55
N ASN A 10 21.59 2.56 3.69
CA ASN A 10 21.35 1.15 3.92
C ASN A 10 20.24 0.76 2.94
N GLN A 11 20.59 0.04 1.88
CA GLN A 11 19.66 -0.25 0.78
C GLN A 11 18.36 -0.90 1.26
N THR A 12 18.41 -1.62 2.37
CA THR A 12 17.24 -2.20 3.06
C THR A 12 16.28 -1.12 3.58
N VAL A 13 16.79 -0.02 4.15
CA VAL A 13 15.95 1.08 4.67
C VAL A 13 15.30 1.84 3.52
N ALA A 14 16.04 2.11 2.44
CA ALA A 14 15.48 2.76 1.25
C ALA A 14 14.36 1.92 0.62
N LYS A 15 14.55 0.60 0.50
CA LYS A 15 13.52 -0.33 0.00
C LYS A 15 12.31 -0.41 0.92
N PHE A 16 12.52 -0.42 2.23
CA PHE A 16 11.44 -0.43 3.21
C PHE A 16 10.60 0.87 3.17
N LEU A 17 11.25 2.02 3.03
CA LEU A 17 10.57 3.30 2.89
C LEU A 17 9.76 3.37 1.58
N ASP A 18 10.33 2.92 0.45
CA ASP A 18 9.59 2.82 -0.82
C ASP A 18 8.37 1.90 -0.69
N LEU A 19 8.53 0.72 -0.08
CA LEU A 19 7.44 -0.24 0.13
C LEU A 19 6.33 0.35 1.02
N SER A 20 6.69 1.01 2.12
CA SER A 20 5.72 1.61 3.03
C SER A 20 4.97 2.78 2.39
N GLN A 21 5.65 3.63 1.60
CA GLN A 21 5.03 4.68 0.82
C GLN A 21 4.03 4.11 -0.21
N ARG A 22 4.37 3.00 -0.87
CA ARG A 22 3.48 2.33 -1.84
C ARG A 22 2.26 1.73 -1.14
N LEU A 23 2.42 1.09 0.01
CA LEU A 23 1.30 0.58 0.83
C LEU A 23 0.39 1.72 1.31
N PHE A 24 0.98 2.84 1.75
CA PHE A 24 0.21 4.00 2.17
C PHE A 24 -0.55 4.64 1.01
N SER A 25 0.07 4.73 -0.16
CA SER A 25 -0.59 5.21 -1.38
C SER A 25 -1.77 4.32 -1.78
N LEU A 26 -1.60 3.00 -1.67
CA LEU A 26 -2.66 2.03 -1.91
C LEU A 26 -3.81 2.17 -0.91
N PHE A 27 -3.48 2.33 0.37
CA PHE A 27 -4.45 2.57 1.43
C PHE A 27 -5.30 3.78 1.09
N LEU A 28 -4.67 4.93 0.78
CA LEU A 28 -5.39 6.16 0.45
C LEU A 28 -6.22 6.02 -0.83
N ALA A 29 -5.68 5.37 -1.86
CA ALA A 29 -6.39 5.14 -3.12
C ALA A 29 -7.70 4.34 -2.92
N ASN A 30 -7.74 3.43 -1.95
CA ASN A 30 -8.94 2.63 -1.64
C ASN A 30 -9.83 3.28 -0.56
N ALA A 31 -9.23 4.01 0.39
CA ALA A 31 -9.95 4.67 1.47
C ALA A 31 -10.74 5.89 0.99
N LEU A 32 -10.20 6.71 0.08
CA LEU A 32 -10.87 7.92 -0.44
C LEU A 32 -12.24 7.62 -1.09
N PRO A 33 -12.35 6.66 -2.04
CA PRO A 33 -13.63 6.29 -2.62
C PRO A 33 -14.62 5.74 -1.59
N ALA A 34 -14.14 4.97 -0.61
CA ALA A 34 -14.96 4.40 0.45
C ALA A 34 -15.49 5.46 1.43
N ILE A 35 -14.71 6.52 1.70
CA ILE A 35 -15.14 7.70 2.46
C ILE A 35 -16.29 8.40 1.74
N THR A 36 -16.11 8.71 0.46
CA THR A 36 -17.13 9.39 -0.34
C THR A 36 -18.41 8.57 -0.42
N THR A 37 -18.29 7.26 -0.68
CA THR A 37 -19.44 6.35 -0.74
C THR A 37 -20.11 6.22 0.62
N GLY A 38 -19.34 6.03 1.70
CA GLY A 38 -19.82 5.90 3.07
C GLY A 38 -20.57 7.14 3.56
N ALA A 39 -20.10 8.33 3.19
CA ALA A 39 -20.76 9.60 3.53
C ALA A 39 -22.14 9.74 2.88
N VAL A 40 -22.29 9.32 1.63
CA VAL A 40 -23.57 9.41 0.89
C VAL A 40 -24.63 8.46 1.49
N ILE A 41 -24.22 7.31 2.00
CA ILE A 41 -25.12 6.28 2.55
C ILE A 41 -25.25 6.34 4.08
N GLY A 42 -24.71 7.38 4.73
CA GLY A 42 -24.84 7.58 6.18
C GLY A 42 -24.02 6.63 7.06
N ILE A 43 -23.03 5.93 6.52
CA ILE A 43 -22.11 5.10 7.29
C ILE A 43 -20.99 5.98 7.87
N SER A 44 -20.48 5.62 9.05
CA SER A 44 -19.37 6.37 9.66
C SER A 44 -18.14 6.37 8.74
N VAL A 45 -17.80 7.55 8.23
CA VAL A 45 -16.73 7.80 7.27
C VAL A 45 -15.39 7.20 7.70
N ALA A 46 -15.02 7.37 8.97
CA ALA A 46 -13.78 6.87 9.52
C ALA A 46 -13.69 5.33 9.49
N LYS A 47 -14.77 4.62 9.85
CA LYS A 47 -14.76 3.15 9.82
C LYS A 47 -14.72 2.62 8.39
N SER A 48 -15.44 3.24 7.47
CA SER A 48 -15.41 2.88 6.04
C SER A 48 -14.02 3.06 5.42
N ALA A 49 -13.36 4.17 5.75
CA ALA A 49 -12.00 4.47 5.30
C ALA A 49 -10.99 3.40 5.77
N ILE A 50 -11.00 3.12 7.08
CA ILE A 50 -10.07 2.18 7.71
C ILE A 50 -10.32 0.77 7.20
N MET A 51 -11.58 0.34 7.08
CA MET A 51 -11.90 -0.99 6.55
C MET A 51 -11.42 -1.14 5.10
N ALA A 52 -11.78 -0.21 4.21
CA ALA A 52 -11.41 -0.30 2.80
C ALA A 52 -9.90 -0.24 2.59
N GLY A 53 -9.22 0.69 3.27
CA GLY A 53 -7.79 0.83 3.16
C GLY A 53 -7.02 -0.34 3.78
N ALA A 54 -7.44 -0.85 4.94
CA ALA A 54 -6.79 -1.98 5.61
C ALA A 54 -6.94 -3.27 4.80
N MET A 55 -8.12 -3.54 4.23
CA MET A 55 -8.34 -4.69 3.36
C MET A 55 -7.40 -4.68 2.15
N ALA A 56 -7.20 -3.51 1.53
CA ALA A 56 -6.30 -3.36 0.40
C ALA A 56 -4.83 -3.65 0.78
N VAL A 57 -4.38 -3.16 1.93
CA VAL A 57 -3.02 -3.43 2.45
C VAL A 57 -2.86 -4.93 2.77
N ILE A 58 -3.84 -5.54 3.44
CA ILE A 58 -3.82 -6.97 3.78
C ILE A 58 -3.74 -7.83 2.52
N ALA A 59 -4.50 -7.50 1.47
CA ALA A 59 -4.46 -8.25 0.22
C ALA A 59 -3.06 -8.24 -0.43
N VAL A 60 -2.35 -7.11 -0.38
CA VAL A 60 -0.96 -7.04 -0.88
C VAL A 60 -0.02 -7.80 0.02
N VAL A 61 -0.13 -7.68 1.34
CA VAL A 61 0.70 -8.45 2.27
C VAL A 61 0.49 -9.96 2.09
N GLN A 62 -0.75 -10.40 1.89
CA GLN A 62 -1.09 -11.80 1.60
C GLN A 62 -0.46 -12.27 0.29
N LYS A 63 -0.55 -11.48 -0.79
CA LYS A 63 0.10 -11.81 -2.07
C LYS A 63 1.62 -11.89 -1.94
N LEU A 64 2.23 -10.93 -1.25
CA LEU A 64 3.68 -10.94 -1.01
C LEU A 64 4.10 -12.14 -0.15
N ALA A 65 3.30 -12.50 0.86
CA ALA A 65 3.56 -13.66 1.72
C ALA A 65 3.42 -14.98 0.95
N GLN A 66 2.39 -15.11 0.11
CA GLN A 66 2.19 -16.28 -0.75
C GLN A 66 3.34 -16.44 -1.75
N ALA A 67 3.69 -15.37 -2.48
CA ALA A 67 4.84 -15.37 -3.39
C ALA A 67 6.16 -15.69 -2.66
N SER A 68 6.31 -15.23 -1.41
CA SER A 68 7.48 -15.57 -0.59
C SER A 68 7.54 -17.05 -0.19
N VAL A 69 6.41 -17.74 -0.09
CA VAL A 69 6.33 -19.18 0.22
C VAL A 69 6.56 -20.02 -1.04
N ASP A 70 6.11 -19.54 -2.20
CA ASP A 70 6.30 -20.20 -3.50
C ASP A 70 7.74 -20.12 -4.03
N GLY A 71 8.60 -19.33 -3.37
CA GLY A 71 10.06 -19.37 -3.54
C GLY A 71 10.63 -18.36 -4.54
N GLU A 72 9.79 -17.68 -5.31
CA GLU A 72 10.18 -16.56 -6.17
C GLU A 72 9.30 -15.34 -5.86
N LEU A 73 9.95 -14.25 -5.44
CA LEU A 73 9.35 -12.92 -5.32
C LEU A 73 10.00 -12.04 -6.38
N THR A 74 9.52 -12.16 -7.61
CA THR A 74 10.04 -11.35 -8.70
C THR A 74 9.56 -9.90 -8.56
N SER A 75 10.35 -8.97 -9.09
CA SER A 75 9.98 -7.54 -9.06
C SER A 75 8.69 -7.26 -9.84
N GLU A 76 8.33 -8.14 -10.78
CA GLU A 76 7.09 -8.09 -11.55
C GLU A 76 5.89 -8.51 -10.70
N GLU A 77 5.97 -9.59 -9.93
CA GLU A 77 4.90 -10.04 -9.03
C GLU A 77 4.62 -9.03 -7.91
N ILE A 78 5.67 -8.37 -7.39
CA ILE A 78 5.48 -7.26 -6.46
C ILE A 78 4.70 -6.15 -7.17
N LYS A 79 5.10 -5.75 -8.38
CA LYS A 79 4.39 -4.70 -9.12
C LYS A 79 2.94 -5.08 -9.39
N GLU A 80 2.66 -6.34 -9.67
CA GLU A 80 1.33 -6.89 -9.90
C GLU A 80 0.48 -6.96 -8.63
N ALA A 81 1.08 -7.32 -7.49
CA ALA A 81 0.42 -7.27 -6.19
C ALA A 81 -0.08 -5.86 -5.87
N PHE A 82 0.72 -4.84 -6.18
CA PHE A 82 0.35 -3.42 -5.98
C PHE A 82 -0.50 -2.83 -7.11
N SER A 83 -0.52 -3.40 -8.33
CA SER A 83 -1.25 -2.84 -9.48
C SER A 83 -2.74 -3.19 -9.53
N GLY A 84 -3.23 -4.00 -8.59
CA GLY A 84 -4.68 -4.21 -8.40
C GLY A 84 -5.47 -2.90 -8.17
N ALA A 85 -4.78 -1.79 -7.92
CA ALA A 85 -5.37 -0.48 -7.67
C ALA A 85 -5.58 0.42 -8.91
N LYS A 86 -5.18 0.04 -10.14
CA LYS A 86 -5.56 0.83 -11.33
C LYS A 86 -5.41 0.11 -12.68
N LYS A 87 -6.56 -0.16 -13.30
CA LYS A 87 -6.81 0.09 -14.73
C LYS A 87 -8.30 0.40 -14.91
N LYS A 88 -8.65 1.68 -14.83
CA LYS A 88 -9.71 2.36 -15.59
C LYS A 88 -9.53 3.87 -15.40
#